data_AF-A0ABD0J8L0-F1
#
_entry.id   AF-A0ABD0J8L0-F1
#
_cell.length_a   1.000
_cell.length_b   1.000
_cell.length_c   1.000
_cell.angle_alpha   90.00
_cell.angle_beta   90.00
_cell.angle_gamma   90.00
#
_symmetry.space_group_name_H-M   'P 1'
#
loop_
_entity.id
_entity.type
_entity.pdbx_description
1 polymer ?
#
loop_
_entity_poly.entity_id
_entity_poly.type
_entity_poly.pdbx_seq_one_letter_code
_entity_poly.pdbx_strand_id
1 'polypeptide(L)'
;MCKDGRRLNIDFFQECHLGYVPANAIVTSGSKTWRQREIMWNLINYGQQFFSSDIDGDFHMFDSGNWYSDLLFTDAAVRLMKIPEDRQNFRAWLEEDFIAQIENLHKYTCVNPDSAHHFVPSLFFVVLLSLLAKILS
;
A
#
# COMPACT_ATOMS: atom_id res chain seq x y z
N MET A 1 7.04 -15.53 10.10
CA MET A 1 8.23 -15.52 9.23
C MET A 1 8.81 -14.13 9.29
N CYS A 2 10.12 -13.98 9.51
CA CYS A 2 10.79 -12.69 9.65
C CYS A 2 11.59 -12.34 8.37
N LYS A 3 11.97 -11.06 8.20
CA LYS A 3 12.80 -10.58 7.08
C LYS A 3 14.17 -11.25 6.99
N ASP A 4 14.73 -11.64 8.13
CA ASP A 4 16.03 -12.32 8.27
C ASP A 4 15.93 -13.86 8.10
N GLY A 5 14.77 -14.38 7.70
CA GLY A 5 14.53 -15.81 7.51
C GLY A 5 14.20 -16.57 8.80
N ARG A 6 14.25 -15.95 9.97
CA ARG A 6 13.87 -16.60 11.23
C ARG A 6 12.36 -16.84 11.34
N ARG A 7 11.99 -17.67 12.32
CA ARG A 7 10.62 -17.86 12.79
C ARG A 7 10.58 -17.60 14.29
N LEU A 8 9.76 -16.66 14.69
CA LEU A 8 9.47 -16.35 16.09
C LEU A 8 7.98 -16.61 16.36
N ASN A 9 7.61 -16.64 17.65
CA ASN A 9 6.20 -16.68 18.07
C ASN A 9 5.48 -15.41 17.57
N ILE A 10 4.17 -15.53 17.29
CA ILE A 10 3.31 -14.45 16.78
C ILE A 10 3.30 -13.20 17.69
N ASP A 11 3.50 -13.38 19.00
CA ASP A 11 3.55 -12.29 19.97
C ASP A 11 4.72 -11.32 19.70
N PHE A 12 5.77 -11.77 18.99
CA PHE A 12 6.94 -10.96 18.62
C PHE A 12 6.77 -10.24 17.28
N PHE A 13 5.54 -9.96 16.82
CA PHE A 13 5.29 -9.26 15.55
C PHE A 13 5.96 -7.88 15.47
N GLN A 14 6.15 -7.19 16.60
CA GLN A 14 6.84 -5.89 16.64
C GLN A 14 8.31 -6.01 16.20
N GLU A 15 8.97 -7.12 16.56
CA GLU A 15 10.37 -7.40 16.19
C GLU A 15 10.48 -8.17 14.86
N CYS A 16 9.47 -8.97 14.53
CA CYS A 16 9.43 -9.86 13.37
C CYS A 16 8.17 -9.62 12.53
N HIS A 17 8.28 -8.70 11.58
CA HIS A 17 7.25 -8.38 10.58
C HIS A 17 7.89 -8.15 9.20
N LEU A 18 7.07 -8.25 8.14
CA LEU A 18 7.52 -8.01 6.75
C LEU A 18 7.59 -6.52 6.38
N GLY A 19 6.85 -5.67 7.07
CA GLY A 19 6.89 -4.22 6.88
C GLY A 19 5.93 -3.54 7.86
N TYR A 20 6.13 -2.24 8.05
CA TYR A 20 5.12 -1.39 8.66
C TYR A 20 4.20 -0.85 7.55
N VAL A 21 2.90 -0.80 7.81
CA VAL A 21 1.91 -0.29 6.87
C VAL A 21 1.04 0.72 7.62
N PRO A 22 0.81 1.92 7.05
CA PRO A 22 -0.13 2.89 7.62
C PRO A 22 -1.52 2.27 7.79
N ALA A 23 -2.26 2.69 8.82
CA ALA A 23 -3.64 2.26 9.01
C ALA A 23 -4.52 2.66 7.81
N ASN A 24 -5.62 1.93 7.61
CA ASN A 24 -6.64 2.30 6.63
C ASN A 24 -7.17 3.72 6.92
N ALA A 25 -7.44 4.48 5.86
CA ALA A 25 -7.91 5.86 5.96
C ALA A 25 -9.18 6.10 5.15
N ILE A 26 -10.05 6.95 5.68
CA ILE A 26 -11.24 7.44 5.00
C ILE A 26 -10.81 8.58 4.07
N VAL A 27 -11.11 8.44 2.79
CA VAL A 27 -10.74 9.43 1.77
C VAL A 27 -11.96 10.21 1.29
N THR A 28 -11.73 11.45 0.87
CA THR A 28 -12.74 12.29 0.22
C THR A 28 -12.10 13.06 -0.92
N SER A 29 -12.92 13.69 -1.77
CA SER A 29 -12.42 14.48 -2.89
C SER A 29 -11.57 15.65 -2.40
N GLY A 30 -10.43 15.91 -3.07
CA GLY A 30 -9.61 17.10 -2.83
C GLY A 30 -10.32 18.42 -3.11
N SER A 31 -11.47 18.40 -3.80
CA SER A 31 -12.31 19.59 -4.03
C SER A 31 -13.21 19.96 -2.84
N LYS A 32 -13.25 19.14 -1.77
CA LYS A 32 -14.08 19.44 -0.59
C LYS A 32 -13.47 20.60 0.20
N THR A 33 -14.34 21.52 0.62
CA THR A 33 -13.92 22.62 1.49
C THR A 33 -13.56 22.10 2.88
N TRP A 34 -12.78 22.87 3.64
CA TRP A 34 -12.49 22.57 5.04
C TRP A 34 -13.77 22.28 5.84
N ARG A 35 -14.81 23.11 5.69
CA ARG A 35 -16.08 22.93 6.40
C ARG A 35 -16.78 21.62 6.05
N GLN A 36 -16.73 21.20 4.78
CA GLN A 36 -17.31 19.92 4.36
C GLN A 36 -16.54 18.74 4.98
N ARG A 37 -15.20 18.81 5.02
CA ARG A 37 -14.36 17.79 5.67
C ARG A 37 -14.64 17.71 7.17
N GLU A 38 -14.83 18.84 7.85
CA GLU A 38 -15.22 18.87 9.27
C GLU A 38 -16.59 18.22 9.51
N ILE A 39 -17.57 18.47 8.65
CA ILE A 39 -18.89 17.84 8.77
C ILE A 39 -18.78 16.32 8.59
N MET A 40 -17.99 15.85 7.61
CA MET A 40 -17.74 14.42 7.41
C MET A 40 -17.05 13.80 8.62
N TRP A 41 -16.00 14.44 9.15
CA TRP A 41 -15.33 14.00 10.36
C TRP A 41 -16.30 13.93 11.54
N ASN A 42 -17.07 14.99 11.79
CA ASN A 42 -18.00 15.04 12.92
C ASN A 42 -19.06 13.95 12.84
N LEU A 43 -19.64 13.71 11.66
CA LEU A 43 -20.61 12.62 11.45
C LEU A 43 -20.04 11.27 11.90
N ILE A 44 -18.85 10.94 11.41
CA ILE A 44 -18.22 9.64 11.66
C ILE A 44 -17.71 9.56 13.11
N ASN A 45 -17.24 10.68 13.66
CA ASN A 45 -16.78 10.78 15.04
C ASN A 45 -17.93 10.62 16.06
N TYR A 46 -19.12 11.13 15.75
CA TYR A 46 -20.31 10.83 16.54
C TYR A 46 -20.73 9.37 16.35
N GLY A 47 -20.65 8.84 15.13
CA GLY A 47 -20.90 7.42 14.86
C GLY A 47 -20.13 6.51 15.80
N GLN A 48 -18.80 6.66 15.89
CA GLN A 48 -18.00 5.82 16.79
C GLN A 48 -18.30 6.06 18.28
N GLN A 49 -18.70 7.27 18.69
CA GLN A 49 -19.01 7.55 20.10
C GLN A 49 -20.27 6.82 20.59
N PHE A 50 -21.21 6.54 19.70
CA PHE A 50 -22.48 5.87 20.04
C PHE A 50 -22.53 4.41 19.59
N PHE A 51 -21.69 4.02 18.64
CA PHE A 51 -21.78 2.71 17.98
C PHE A 51 -20.42 2.02 17.84
N SER A 52 -19.42 2.30 18.69
CA SER A 52 -18.20 1.48 18.73
C SER A 52 -18.53 0.02 19.10
N SER A 53 -17.59 -0.90 18.86
CA SER A 53 -17.78 -2.34 19.18
C SER A 53 -17.97 -2.62 20.67
N ASP A 54 -17.50 -1.73 21.55
CA ASP A 54 -17.59 -1.90 23.00
C ASP A 54 -18.91 -1.35 23.61
N ILE A 55 -19.85 -0.88 22.79
CA ILE A 55 -21.10 -0.25 23.25
C ILE A 55 -22.28 -1.18 22.99
N ASP A 56 -23.14 -1.36 23.99
CA ASP A 56 -24.39 -2.13 23.87
C ASP A 56 -25.34 -1.47 22.85
N GLY A 57 -25.83 -2.25 21.87
CA GLY A 57 -26.79 -1.79 20.89
C GLY A 57 -26.95 -2.76 19.73
N ASP A 58 -27.90 -2.47 18.83
CA ASP A 58 -28.16 -3.31 17.65
C ASP A 58 -27.20 -3.01 16.47
N PHE A 59 -26.41 -1.94 16.57
CA PHE A 59 -25.48 -1.51 15.55
C PHE A 59 -24.09 -1.26 16.13
N HIS A 60 -23.11 -1.93 15.53
CA HIS A 60 -21.70 -1.80 15.86
C HIS A 60 -20.92 -1.39 14.60
N MET A 61 -20.11 -0.35 14.71
CA MET A 61 -19.42 0.30 13.61
C MET A 61 -18.15 -0.43 13.20
N PHE A 62 -17.51 -1.16 14.13
CA PHE A 62 -16.31 -1.98 13.88
C PHE A 62 -16.58 -3.46 14.19
N ASP A 63 -17.78 -3.95 13.89
CA ASP A 63 -18.13 -5.37 13.97
C ASP A 63 -19.08 -5.74 12.83
N SER A 64 -18.69 -6.75 12.05
CA SER A 64 -19.42 -7.25 10.88
C SER A 64 -20.34 -8.46 11.19
N GLY A 65 -20.39 -8.91 12.44
CA GLY A 65 -21.13 -10.09 12.87
C GLY A 65 -20.47 -11.40 12.46
N ASN A 66 -21.23 -12.50 12.44
CA ASN A 66 -20.65 -13.84 12.31
C ASN A 66 -20.24 -14.26 10.89
N TRP A 67 -20.82 -13.65 9.86
CA TRP A 67 -20.76 -14.16 8.48
C TRP A 67 -19.96 -13.27 7.52
N TYR A 68 -19.62 -12.06 7.97
CA TYR A 68 -18.90 -11.07 7.20
C TYR A 68 -17.70 -10.60 8.00
N SER A 69 -16.78 -9.92 7.33
CA SER A 69 -15.62 -9.32 7.98
C SER A 69 -15.29 -8.01 7.31
N ASP A 70 -14.83 -7.07 8.13
CA ASP A 70 -14.34 -5.76 7.70
C ASP A 70 -15.35 -4.96 6.82
N LEU A 71 -16.65 -4.99 7.17
CA LEU A 71 -17.69 -4.23 6.49
C LEU A 71 -17.62 -2.75 6.87
N LEU A 72 -17.43 -1.88 5.86
CA LEU A 72 -17.17 -0.42 5.98
C LEU A 72 -15.84 -0.07 6.66
N PHE A 73 -15.60 -0.64 7.84
CA PHE A 73 -14.38 -0.49 8.63
C PHE A 73 -13.86 -1.87 9.01
N THR A 74 -12.58 -1.96 9.35
CA THR A 74 -12.03 -3.23 9.83
C THR A 74 -12.58 -3.57 11.22
N ASP A 75 -12.88 -4.85 11.45
CA ASP A 75 -13.40 -5.32 12.74
C ASP A 75 -12.34 -5.20 13.86
N ALA A 76 -11.07 -5.09 13.48
CA ALA A 76 -9.96 -4.84 14.41
C ALA A 76 -9.82 -3.36 14.81
N ALA A 77 -10.64 -2.45 14.27
CA ALA A 77 -10.56 -1.03 14.59
C ALA A 77 -11.10 -0.77 16.00
N VAL A 78 -10.29 -0.10 16.82
CA VAL A 78 -10.69 0.32 18.18
C VAL A 78 -11.32 1.72 18.17
N ARG A 79 -10.80 2.61 17.32
CA ARG A 79 -11.27 4.00 17.17
C ARG A 79 -10.77 4.63 15.88
N LEU A 80 -11.45 5.68 15.45
CA LEU A 80 -11.03 6.56 14.37
C LEU A 80 -10.31 7.78 14.90
N MET A 81 -9.26 8.18 14.17
CA MET A 81 -8.42 9.32 14.48
C MET A 81 -8.52 10.36 13.37
N LYS A 82 -8.73 11.62 13.75
CA LYS A 82 -8.67 12.73 12.78
C LYS A 82 -7.24 12.89 12.30
N ILE A 83 -7.05 12.80 10.99
CA ILE A 83 -5.74 13.05 10.37
C ILE A 83 -5.43 14.55 10.45
N PRO A 84 -4.27 14.96 11.00
CA PRO A 84 -3.82 16.35 11.02
C PRO A 84 -3.84 16.98 9.62
N GLU A 85 -4.19 18.27 9.52
CA GLU A 85 -4.41 18.92 8.22
C GLU A 85 -3.19 18.87 7.29
N ASP A 86 -1.99 18.95 7.85
CA ASP A 86 -0.70 18.83 7.15
C ASP A 86 -0.42 17.43 6.61
N ARG A 87 -1.13 16.40 7.12
CA ARG A 87 -1.03 15.01 6.68
C ARG A 87 -2.22 14.52 5.85
N GLN A 88 -3.19 15.37 5.52
CA GLN A 88 -4.39 14.99 4.74
C GLN A 88 -4.14 14.83 3.22
N ASN A 89 -2.89 14.81 2.78
CA ASN A 89 -2.48 14.39 1.45
C ASN A 89 -2.04 12.92 1.49
N PHE A 90 -2.41 12.13 0.47
CA PHE A 90 -2.03 10.71 0.37
C PHE A 90 -0.52 10.49 0.51
N ARG A 91 0.32 11.39 -0.03
CA ARG A 91 1.79 11.29 0.08
C ARG A 91 2.28 11.45 1.51
N ALA A 92 1.70 12.39 2.26
CA ALA A 92 2.05 12.62 3.65
C ALA A 92 1.45 11.58 4.60
N TRP A 93 0.30 10.98 4.24
CA TRP A 93 -0.30 9.88 4.99
C TRP A 93 0.46 8.58 4.82
N LEU A 94 0.80 8.21 3.57
CA LEU A 94 1.45 6.94 3.27
C LEU A 94 2.94 6.93 3.58
N GLU A 95 3.57 8.10 3.62
CA GLU A 95 5.03 8.27 3.81
C GLU A 95 5.85 7.80 2.60
N GLU A 96 7.08 8.31 2.51
CA GLU A 96 7.93 8.12 1.33
C GLU A 96 8.34 6.66 1.14
N ASP A 97 8.70 5.97 2.22
CA ASP A 97 9.17 4.58 2.19
C ASP A 97 8.11 3.61 1.66
N PHE A 98 6.84 3.82 2.01
CA PHE A 98 5.74 2.98 1.52
C PHE A 98 5.46 3.25 0.04
N ILE A 99 5.47 4.52 -0.36
CA ILE A 99 5.27 4.92 -1.75
C ILE A 99 6.38 4.38 -2.64
N ALA A 100 7.63 4.48 -2.20
CA ALA A 100 8.77 3.94 -2.92
C ALA A 100 8.64 2.43 -3.14
N GLN A 101 8.14 1.68 -2.16
CA GLN A 101 7.88 0.24 -2.30
C GLN A 101 6.83 -0.05 -3.38
N ILE A 102 5.72 0.70 -3.42
CA ILE A 102 4.68 0.56 -4.44
C ILE A 102 5.21 0.93 -5.84
N GLU A 103 5.90 2.07 -5.96
CA GLU A 103 6.47 2.54 -7.22
C GLU A 103 7.50 1.55 -7.77
N ASN A 104 8.36 1.00 -6.90
CA ASN A 104 9.31 -0.04 -7.27
C ASN A 104 8.60 -1.31 -7.74
N LEU A 105 7.59 -1.79 -7.00
CA LEU A 105 6.79 -2.95 -7.40
C LEU A 105 6.19 -2.73 -8.81
N HIS A 106 5.57 -1.56 -9.03
CA HIS A 106 5.00 -1.21 -10.33
C HIS A 106 6.04 -1.28 -11.45
N LYS A 107 7.22 -0.69 -11.25
CA LYS A 107 8.33 -0.72 -12.20
C LYS A 107 8.72 -2.14 -12.60
N TYR A 108 8.82 -3.08 -11.64
CA TYR A 108 9.19 -4.47 -11.94
C TYR A 108 8.06 -5.26 -12.59
N THR A 109 6.81 -5.03 -12.21
CA THR A 109 5.65 -5.73 -12.79
C THR A 109 5.31 -5.27 -14.21
N CYS A 110 5.75 -4.07 -14.61
CA CYS A 110 5.56 -3.54 -15.96
C CYS A 110 6.73 -3.84 -16.91
N VAL A 111 7.82 -4.42 -16.42
CA VAL A 111 8.85 -5.01 -17.28
C VAL A 111 8.35 -6.38 -17.71
N ASN A 112 8.06 -6.53 -18.99
CA ASN A 112 7.76 -7.85 -19.56
C ASN A 112 9.00 -8.73 -19.34
N PRO A 113 8.92 -9.94 -18.75
CA PRO A 113 10.09 -10.80 -18.57
C PRO A 113 10.82 -11.08 -19.90
N ASP A 114 10.10 -10.97 -21.02
CA ASP A 114 10.62 -11.13 -22.38
C ASP A 114 11.27 -9.87 -22.99
N SER A 115 11.21 -8.72 -22.29
CA SER A 115 11.88 -7.48 -22.72
C SER A 115 13.36 -7.38 -22.32
N ALA A 116 13.91 -8.43 -21.72
CA ALA A 116 15.35 -8.63 -21.74
C ALA A 116 15.76 -8.77 -23.22
N HIS A 117 16.21 -7.66 -23.81
CA HIS A 117 16.74 -7.65 -25.17
C HIS A 117 17.78 -8.77 -25.29
N HIS A 118 17.38 -9.89 -25.92
CA HIS A 118 18.36 -10.75 -26.53
C HIS A 118 19.09 -9.87 -27.54
N PHE A 119 20.34 -9.58 -27.25
CA PHE A 119 21.26 -8.93 -28.16
C PHE A 119 21.42 -9.89 -29.34
N VAL A 120 20.51 -9.83 -30.31
CA VAL A 120 20.67 -10.51 -31.58
C VAL A 120 21.60 -9.59 -32.37
N PRO A 121 22.91 -9.91 -32.49
CA PRO A 121 23.80 -9.06 -33.25
C PRO A 121 23.25 -8.98 -34.68
N SER A 122 23.14 -7.77 -35.22
CA SER A 122 22.64 -7.60 -36.57
C SER A 122 23.50 -8.42 -37.52
N LEU A 123 22.88 -9.02 -38.56
CA LEU A 123 23.62 -9.71 -39.62
C LEU A 123 24.76 -8.84 -40.17
N PHE A 124 24.55 -7.53 -40.21
CA PHE A 124 25.56 -6.56 -40.59
C PHE A 124 26.79 -6.57 -39.67
N PHE A 125 26.59 -6.62 -38.35
CA PHE A 125 27.67 -6.67 -37.37
C PHE A 125 28.45 -7.98 -37.44
N VAL A 126 27.76 -9.11 -37.65
CA VAL A 126 28.38 -10.43 -37.82
C VAL A 126 29.19 -10.48 -39.11
N VAL A 127 28.64 -9.95 -40.21
CA VAL A 127 29.33 -9.86 -41.50
C VAL A 127 30.54 -8.94 -41.40
N LEU A 128 30.41 -7.76 -40.78
CA LEU A 128 31.51 -6.82 -40.57
C LEU A 128 32.65 -7.44 -39.75
N LEU A 129 32.33 -8.12 -38.65
CA LEU A 129 33.31 -8.84 -37.84
C LEU A 129 34.01 -9.95 -38.64
N SER A 130 33.27 -10.71 -39.44
CA SER A 130 33.84 -11.77 -40.28
C SER A 130 34.74 -11.24 -41.40
N LEU A 131 34.40 -10.07 -41.98
CA LEU A 131 35.24 -9.39 -42.97
C LEU A 131 36.50 -8.83 -42.33
N LEU A 132 36.39 -8.19 -41.16
CA LEU A 132 37.55 -7.68 -40.43
C LEU A 132 38.50 -8.82 -40.05
N ALA A 133 37.98 -9.94 -39.53
CA ALA A 133 38.79 -11.10 -39.19
C ALA A 133 39.52 -11.71 -40.40
N LYS A 134 38.91 -11.65 -41.60
CA LYS A 134 39.55 -12.10 -42.86
C LYS A 134 40.57 -11.12 -43.42
N ILE A 135 40.47 -9.82 -43.10
CA ILE A 135 41.44 -8.80 -43.52
C ILE A 135 42.66 -8.79 -42.59
N LEU A 136 42.47 -9.19 -41.33
CA LEU A 136 43.51 -9.27 -40.29
C LEU A 136 44.24 -10.62 -40.24
N SER A 137 43.89 -11.58 -41.08
CA SER A 137 44.56 -12.88 -41.26
C SER A 137 45.24 -12.97 -42.61
#